data_AF-A0A935S6L2-F1
#
_entry.id   AF-A0A935S6L2-F1
#
_cell.length_a   1.000
_cell.length_b   1.000
_cell.length_c   1.000
_cell.angle_alpha   90.00
_cell.angle_beta   90.00
_cell.angle_gamma   90.00
#
_symmetry.space_group_name_H-M   'P 1'
#
loop_
_entity.id
_entity.type
_entity.pdbx_description
1 polymer ?
#
loop_
_entity_poly.entity_id
_entity_poly.type
_entity_poly.pdbx_seq_one_letter_code
_entity_poly.pdbx_strand_id
1 'polypeptide(L)'
;MHYKCIWILSGYTDIAIGIALLLGYRLKTNFKSPYKALSTSEFWKRWHISLSSWLQEYLYVPLGGNRSGSIGSYVCIIIISLFMVLLSGKLWLLFFLTGFFLLLVALAFAFPSVKQNINTNINLMVTMLLGGLWHGSSWLFLIWGGLNGIGLIIHKFWQKISPFKDNTSIPIKIMLMLITLTFISFTRIYFRSPTMDIVNEIYDRIGNHFFALFIWRYINWILVGSFGCFVGLFDPLDPRNY
;
A
#
# COMPACT_ATOMS: atom_id res chain seq x y z
N MET A 1 -0.90 18.32 -4.14
CA MET A 1 -0.90 17.75 -5.52
C MET A 1 -1.17 16.23 -5.60
N HIS A 2 -1.24 15.47 -4.50
CA HIS A 2 -1.36 14.00 -4.53
C HIS A 2 -2.72 13.40 -4.96
N TYR A 3 -3.80 14.20 -4.97
CA TYR A 3 -5.14 13.70 -5.33
C TYR A 3 -5.46 13.82 -6.83
N LYS A 4 -4.68 14.53 -7.64
CA LYS A 4 -5.01 14.78 -9.06
C LYS A 4 -5.21 13.49 -9.87
N CYS A 5 -4.40 12.46 -9.63
CA CYS A 5 -4.47 11.22 -10.40
C CYS A 5 -5.76 10.43 -10.16
N ILE A 6 -6.27 10.41 -8.92
CA ILE A 6 -7.53 9.70 -8.60
C ILE A 6 -8.74 10.47 -9.15
N TRP A 7 -8.76 11.79 -9.05
CA TRP A 7 -9.88 12.59 -9.56
C TRP A 7 -9.98 12.49 -11.08
N ILE A 8 -8.84 12.56 -11.79
CA ILE A 8 -8.80 12.43 -13.25
C ILE A 8 -9.22 11.02 -13.68
N LEU A 9 -8.64 9.99 -13.06
CA LEU A 9 -8.95 8.61 -13.42
C LEU A 9 -10.39 8.21 -13.07
N SER A 10 -10.89 8.63 -11.90
CA SER A 10 -12.30 8.41 -11.51
C SER A 10 -13.24 9.14 -12.46
N GLY A 11 -12.98 10.41 -12.75
CA GLY A 11 -13.80 11.20 -13.67
C GLY A 11 -13.88 10.60 -15.07
N TYR A 12 -12.76 10.11 -15.60
CA TYR A 12 -12.74 9.42 -16.89
C TYR A 12 -13.59 8.14 -16.86
N THR A 13 -13.48 7.34 -15.79
CA THR A 13 -14.29 6.13 -15.66
C THR A 13 -15.77 6.42 -15.50
N ASP A 14 -16.14 7.49 -14.81
CA ASP A 14 -17.55 7.88 -14.63
C ASP A 14 -18.16 8.36 -15.95
N ILE A 15 -17.39 9.10 -16.77
CA ILE A 15 -17.78 9.47 -18.13
C ILE A 15 -17.98 8.22 -18.99
N ALA A 16 -17.04 7.27 -18.96
CA ALA A 16 -17.15 6.02 -19.71
C ALA A 16 -18.39 5.19 -19.30
N ILE A 17 -18.70 5.13 -18.00
CA ILE A 17 -19.91 4.49 -17.48
C ILE A 17 -21.17 5.23 -17.98
N GLY A 18 -21.17 6.56 -17.97
CA GLY A 18 -22.27 7.37 -18.48
C GLY A 18 -22.54 7.12 -19.98
N ILE A 19 -21.50 7.09 -20.81
CA ILE A 19 -21.62 6.78 -22.24
C ILE A 19 -22.11 5.34 -22.45
N ALA A 20 -21.58 4.37 -21.70
CA ALA A 20 -22.04 2.98 -21.80
C ALA A 20 -23.51 2.83 -21.45
N LEU A 21 -24.00 3.55 -20.43
CA LEU A 21 -25.42 3.57 -20.07
C LEU A 21 -26.29 4.17 -21.19
N LEU A 22 -25.82 5.21 -21.88
CA LEU A 22 -26.51 5.76 -23.06
C LEU A 22 -26.60 4.75 -24.21
N LEU A 23 -25.59 3.89 -24.35
CA LEU A 23 -25.55 2.80 -25.33
C LEU A 23 -26.29 1.53 -24.88
N GLY A 24 -26.93 1.54 -23.69
CA GLY A 24 -27.67 0.41 -23.15
C GLY A 24 -26.83 -0.64 -22.40
N TYR A 25 -25.53 -0.40 -22.22
CA TYR A 25 -24.62 -1.29 -21.49
C TYR A 25 -24.42 -0.85 -20.05
N ARG A 26 -24.42 -1.81 -19.10
CA ARG A 26 -24.12 -1.55 -17.68
C ARG A 26 -22.69 -1.96 -17.36
N LEU A 27 -21.79 -0.99 -17.28
CA LEU A 27 -20.42 -1.22 -16.81
C LEU A 27 -20.32 -1.20 -15.28
N LYS A 28 -19.36 -1.96 -14.75
CA LYS A 28 -19.04 -1.98 -13.32
C LYS A 28 -18.35 -0.68 -12.90
N THR A 29 -18.65 -0.18 -11.71
CA THR A 29 -17.97 0.99 -11.15
C THR A 29 -16.50 0.67 -10.85
N ASN A 30 -15.61 1.62 -11.14
CA ASN A 30 -14.16 1.40 -10.97
C ASN A 30 -13.63 1.85 -9.60
N PHE A 31 -14.28 2.80 -8.93
CA PHE A 31 -13.86 3.33 -7.63
C PHE A 31 -15.03 3.37 -6.65
N LYS A 32 -14.81 2.94 -5.40
CA LYS A 32 -15.83 2.95 -4.33
C LYS A 32 -15.28 3.52 -3.02
N SER A 33 -15.11 4.84 -2.96
CA SER A 33 -14.54 5.58 -1.83
C SER A 33 -13.29 4.89 -1.23
N PRO A 34 -12.22 4.69 -2.01
CA PRO A 34 -11.08 3.87 -1.62
C PRO A 34 -10.37 4.37 -0.36
N TYR A 35 -10.37 5.69 -0.11
CA TYR A 35 -9.74 6.27 1.08
C TYR A 35 -10.49 6.03 2.40
N LYS A 36 -11.71 5.47 2.34
CA LYS A 36 -12.46 5.03 3.52
C LYS A 36 -12.14 3.58 3.91
N ALA A 37 -11.22 2.92 3.22
CA ALA A 37 -10.83 1.55 3.52
C ALA A 37 -10.16 1.43 4.89
N LEU A 38 -10.56 0.43 5.67
CA LEU A 38 -10.01 0.15 7.00
C LEU A 38 -8.79 -0.78 6.93
N SER A 39 -8.50 -1.34 5.75
CA SER A 39 -7.37 -2.24 5.53
C SER A 39 -6.86 -2.18 4.10
N THR A 40 -5.64 -2.67 3.90
CA THR A 40 -5.04 -2.82 2.56
C THR A 40 -5.88 -3.74 1.66
N SER A 41 -6.40 -4.85 2.19
CA SER A 41 -7.28 -5.76 1.46
C SER A 41 -8.59 -5.08 1.03
N GLU A 42 -9.20 -4.30 1.92
CA GLU A 42 -10.41 -3.54 1.60
C GLU A 42 -10.14 -2.42 0.57
N PHE A 43 -8.98 -1.78 0.65
CA PHE A 43 -8.57 -0.75 -0.31
C PHE A 43 -8.57 -1.30 -1.74
N TRP A 44 -7.95 -2.47 -1.97
CA TRP A 44 -7.88 -3.10 -3.30
C TRP A 44 -9.24 -3.55 -3.84
N LYS A 45 -10.22 -3.83 -2.96
CA LYS A 45 -11.61 -4.09 -3.37
C LYS A 45 -12.38 -2.84 -3.76
N ARG A 46 -11.87 -1.65 -3.43
CA ARG A 46 -12.51 -0.34 -3.67
C ARG A 46 -11.75 0.50 -4.71
N TRP A 47 -10.52 0.13 -5.03
CA TRP A 47 -9.63 0.82 -5.95
C TRP A 47 -9.50 0.04 -7.26
N HIS A 48 -9.71 0.72 -8.39
CA HIS A 48 -9.56 0.19 -9.74
C HIS A 48 -10.22 -1.19 -9.92
N ILE A 49 -11.48 -1.29 -9.50
CA ILE A 49 -12.23 -2.54 -9.31
C ILE A 49 -12.20 -3.44 -10.54
N SER A 50 -12.26 -2.87 -11.76
CA SER A 50 -12.18 -3.65 -13.00
C SER A 50 -10.86 -4.42 -13.12
N LEU A 51 -9.72 -3.75 -12.95
CA LEU A 51 -8.38 -4.33 -13.00
C LEU A 51 -8.14 -5.28 -11.82
N SER A 52 -8.54 -4.88 -10.62
CA SER A 52 -8.42 -5.73 -9.42
C SER A 52 -9.22 -7.03 -9.57
N SER A 53 -10.44 -6.97 -10.11
CA SER A 53 -11.24 -8.17 -10.43
C SER A 53 -10.60 -9.00 -11.55
N TRP A 54 -10.07 -8.38 -12.60
CA TRP A 54 -9.39 -9.09 -13.68
C TRP A 54 -8.15 -9.85 -13.19
N LEU A 55 -7.27 -9.19 -12.42
CA LEU A 55 -6.11 -9.83 -11.80
C LEU A 55 -6.52 -10.96 -10.85
N GLN A 56 -7.63 -10.79 -10.13
CA GLN A 56 -8.13 -11.84 -9.25
C GLN A 56 -8.64 -13.06 -10.05
N GLU A 57 -9.43 -12.84 -11.09
CA GLU A 57 -10.12 -13.89 -11.84
C GLU A 57 -9.19 -14.62 -12.82
N TYR A 58 -8.29 -13.90 -13.49
CA TYR A 58 -7.45 -14.45 -14.56
C TYR A 58 -6.03 -14.78 -14.14
N LEU A 59 -5.58 -14.28 -12.98
CA LEU A 59 -4.23 -14.57 -12.48
C LEU A 59 -4.30 -15.26 -11.12
N TYR A 60 -4.89 -14.65 -10.11
CA TYR A 60 -4.87 -15.19 -8.74
C TYR A 60 -5.58 -16.55 -8.60
N VAL A 61 -6.78 -16.69 -9.16
CA VAL A 61 -7.57 -17.93 -9.08
C VAL A 61 -6.90 -19.07 -9.87
N PRO A 62 -6.45 -18.90 -11.13
CA PRO A 62 -5.72 -19.93 -11.87
C PRO A 62 -4.39 -20.37 -11.22
N LEU A 63 -3.73 -19.47 -10.47
CA LEU A 63 -2.53 -19.79 -9.69
C LEU A 63 -2.82 -20.63 -8.43
N GLY A 64 -4.08 -20.98 -8.17
CA GLY A 64 -4.52 -21.83 -7.06
C GLY A 64 -5.17 -21.04 -5.90
N GLY A 65 -5.20 -19.72 -5.99
CA GLY A 65 -5.89 -18.82 -5.06
C GLY A 65 -5.53 -19.10 -3.59
N ASN A 66 -6.56 -19.24 -2.75
CA ASN A 66 -6.44 -19.58 -1.33
C ASN A 66 -6.39 -21.10 -1.05
N ARG A 67 -6.47 -21.95 -2.08
CA ARG A 67 -6.72 -23.39 -1.91
C ARG A 67 -5.45 -24.22 -2.11
N SER A 68 -4.65 -23.93 -3.12
CA SER A 68 -3.41 -24.65 -3.41
C SER A 68 -2.37 -23.75 -4.10
N GLY A 69 -1.14 -24.24 -4.21
CA GLY A 69 -0.13 -23.63 -5.08
C GLY A 69 -0.14 -24.35 -6.42
N SER A 70 -0.30 -23.60 -7.51
CA SER A 70 -0.16 -24.12 -8.87
C SER A 70 1.31 -24.12 -9.31
N ILE A 71 1.66 -25.00 -10.24
CA ILE A 71 2.94 -24.96 -10.96
C ILE A 71 3.15 -23.57 -11.59
N GLY A 72 2.07 -22.94 -12.05
CA GLY A 72 2.11 -21.59 -12.62
C GLY A 72 2.69 -20.55 -11.68
N SER A 73 2.45 -20.65 -10.36
CA SER A 73 2.95 -19.67 -9.38
C SER A 73 4.47 -19.72 -9.27
N TYR A 74 5.03 -20.92 -9.30
CA TYR A 74 6.47 -21.14 -9.26
C TYR A 74 7.12 -20.67 -10.57
N VAL A 75 6.50 -20.93 -11.72
CA VAL A 75 6.96 -20.42 -13.02
C VAL A 75 6.95 -18.89 -13.05
N CYS A 76 5.87 -18.25 -12.58
CA CYS A 76 5.80 -16.79 -12.50
C CYS A 76 6.87 -16.21 -11.58
N ILE A 77 7.16 -16.82 -10.43
CA ILE A 77 8.26 -16.38 -9.56
C ILE A 77 9.59 -16.43 -10.31
N ILE A 78 9.87 -17.52 -11.02
CA ILE A 78 11.12 -17.67 -11.77
C ILE A 78 11.23 -16.57 -12.84
N ILE A 79 10.16 -16.35 -13.62
CA ILE A 79 10.12 -15.31 -14.64
C ILE A 79 10.34 -13.92 -14.03
N ILE A 80 9.63 -13.60 -12.95
CA ILE A 80 9.76 -12.30 -12.26
C ILE A 80 11.18 -12.15 -11.68
N SER A 81 11.76 -13.21 -11.11
CA SER A 81 13.10 -13.20 -10.54
C SER A 81 14.16 -12.99 -11.61
N LEU A 82 14.03 -13.65 -12.76
CA LEU A 82 14.90 -13.43 -13.92
C LEU A 82 14.76 -12.00 -14.43
N PHE A 83 13.53 -11.49 -14.54
CA PHE A 83 13.28 -10.11 -14.93
C PHE A 83 13.91 -9.10 -13.94
N MET A 84 13.85 -9.37 -12.63
CA MET A 84 14.52 -8.56 -11.60
C MET A 84 16.04 -8.53 -11.78
N VAL A 85 16.65 -9.68 -12.07
CA VAL A 85 18.10 -9.76 -12.31
C VAL A 85 18.48 -8.96 -13.55
N LEU A 86 17.71 -9.10 -14.64
CA LEU A 86 17.92 -8.36 -15.88
C LEU A 86 17.81 -6.84 -15.65
N LEU A 87 16.81 -6.39 -14.89
CA LEU A 87 16.67 -4.97 -14.53
C LEU A 87 17.77 -4.46 -13.59
N SER A 88 18.33 -5.32 -12.74
CA SER A 88 19.39 -4.91 -11.80
C SER A 88 20.76 -4.84 -12.46
N GLY A 89 21.00 -5.70 -13.46
CA GLY A 89 22.34 -5.99 -13.98
C GLY A 89 23.25 -6.72 -12.98
N LYS A 90 22.73 -7.08 -11.80
CA LYS A 90 23.50 -7.68 -10.69
C LYS A 90 23.26 -9.17 -10.61
N LEU A 91 24.21 -9.96 -11.10
CA LEU A 91 24.09 -11.42 -11.13
C LEU A 91 23.95 -12.05 -9.74
N TRP A 92 24.53 -11.43 -8.69
CA TRP A 92 24.39 -11.93 -7.32
C TRP A 92 22.92 -12.01 -6.83
N LEU A 93 22.05 -11.14 -7.35
CA LEU A 93 20.62 -11.14 -7.04
C LEU A 93 19.95 -12.48 -7.44
N LEU A 94 20.45 -13.14 -8.50
CA LEU A 94 19.93 -14.43 -8.94
C LEU A 94 20.12 -15.47 -7.85
N PHE A 95 21.35 -15.64 -7.36
CA PHE A 95 21.68 -16.63 -6.32
C PHE A 95 20.90 -16.39 -5.03
N PHE A 96 20.75 -15.12 -4.63
CA PHE A 96 19.98 -14.74 -3.45
C PHE A 96 18.49 -15.10 -3.60
N LEU A 97 17.86 -14.73 -4.72
CA LEU A 97 16.44 -15.01 -4.97
C LEU A 97 16.19 -16.52 -5.12
N THR A 98 17.06 -17.25 -5.83
CA THR A 98 16.93 -18.71 -5.95
C THR A 98 17.12 -19.42 -4.62
N GLY A 99 18.06 -18.96 -3.79
CA GLY A 99 18.27 -19.53 -2.45
C GLY A 99 17.06 -19.29 -1.54
N PHE A 100 16.51 -18.07 -1.56
CA PHE A 100 15.30 -17.75 -0.81
C PHE A 100 14.09 -18.57 -1.29
N PHE A 101 13.95 -18.75 -2.60
CA PHE A 101 12.88 -19.58 -3.16
C PHE A 101 13.00 -21.05 -2.76
N LEU A 102 14.19 -21.64 -2.86
CA LEU A 102 14.44 -23.02 -2.43
C LEU A 102 14.17 -23.20 -0.93
N LEU A 103 14.52 -22.21 -0.11
CA LEU A 103 14.19 -22.21 1.31
C LEU A 103 12.68 -22.23 1.55
N LEU A 104 11.90 -21.40 0.84
CA LEU A 104 10.43 -21.39 0.96
C LEU A 104 9.81 -22.73 0.53
N VAL A 105 10.33 -23.34 -0.53
CA VAL A 105 9.89 -24.65 -1.00
C VAL A 105 10.24 -25.73 0.04
N ALA A 106 11.47 -25.74 0.56
CA ALA A 106 11.89 -26.67 1.61
C ALA A 106 11.02 -26.54 2.87
N LEU A 107 10.72 -25.32 3.32
CA LEU A 107 9.81 -25.08 4.44
C LEU A 107 8.39 -25.57 4.16
N ALA A 108 7.89 -25.40 2.92
CA ALA A 108 6.59 -25.89 2.52
C ALA A 108 6.51 -27.43 2.48
N PHE A 109 7.62 -28.13 2.21
CA PHE A 109 7.71 -29.59 2.30
C PHE A 109 7.89 -30.08 3.74
N ALA A 110 8.70 -29.39 4.54
CA ALA A 110 8.96 -29.74 5.94
C ALA A 110 7.71 -29.56 6.84
N PHE A 111 6.87 -28.57 6.56
CA PHE A 111 5.69 -28.26 7.36
C PHE A 111 4.40 -28.24 6.51
N PRO A 112 3.75 -29.41 6.32
CA PRO A 112 2.51 -29.52 5.55
C PRO A 112 1.37 -28.61 6.07
N SER A 113 1.34 -28.35 7.38
CA SER A 113 0.38 -27.44 8.02
C SER A 113 0.53 -25.98 7.58
N VAL A 114 1.73 -25.58 7.15
CA VAL A 114 2.05 -24.19 6.76
C VAL A 114 2.09 -24.04 5.23
N LYS A 115 2.25 -25.15 4.48
CA LYS A 115 2.31 -25.20 3.01
C LYS A 115 1.23 -24.36 2.32
N GLN A 116 -0.02 -24.49 2.73
CA GLN A 116 -1.12 -23.75 2.10
C GLN A 116 -1.03 -22.24 2.34
N ASN A 117 -0.60 -21.82 3.54
CA ASN A 117 -0.38 -20.40 3.84
C ASN A 117 0.75 -19.82 3.00
N ILE A 118 1.86 -20.57 2.84
CA ILE A 118 3.00 -20.15 2.01
C ILE A 118 2.55 -19.99 0.55
N ASN A 119 1.87 -20.98 -0.02
CA ASN A 119 1.41 -20.93 -1.41
C ASN A 119 0.45 -19.78 -1.67
N THR A 120 -0.49 -19.54 -0.75
CA THR A 120 -1.42 -18.41 -0.87
C THR A 120 -0.66 -17.07 -0.83
N ASN A 121 0.34 -16.94 0.05
CA ASN A 121 1.14 -15.73 0.17
C ASN A 121 2.00 -15.50 -1.08
N ILE A 122 2.56 -16.57 -1.65
CA ILE A 122 3.24 -16.56 -2.95
C ILE A 122 2.29 -16.07 -4.06
N ASN A 123 1.08 -16.62 -4.16
CA ASN A 123 0.11 -16.21 -5.16
C ASN A 123 -0.25 -14.72 -5.05
N LEU A 124 -0.39 -14.22 -3.82
CA LEU A 124 -0.63 -12.79 -3.57
C LEU A 124 0.57 -11.94 -4.01
N MET A 125 1.80 -12.33 -3.66
CA MET A 125 3.00 -11.60 -4.10
C MET A 125 3.12 -11.57 -5.62
N VAL A 126 2.96 -12.72 -6.28
CA VAL A 126 3.02 -12.82 -7.74
C VAL A 126 1.98 -11.93 -8.40
N THR A 127 0.73 -11.96 -7.90
CA THR A 127 -0.35 -11.14 -8.45
C THR A 127 -0.04 -9.65 -8.34
N MET A 128 0.49 -9.19 -7.20
CA MET A 128 0.82 -7.78 -6.98
C MET A 128 2.08 -7.34 -7.74
N LEU A 129 3.09 -8.20 -7.85
CA LEU A 129 4.30 -7.92 -8.63
C LEU A 129 3.99 -7.84 -10.13
N LEU A 130 3.20 -8.78 -10.66
CA LEU A 130 2.72 -8.74 -12.04
C LEU A 130 1.81 -7.54 -12.29
N GLY A 131 0.96 -7.18 -11.33
CA GLY A 131 0.18 -5.95 -11.37
C GLY A 131 1.06 -4.69 -11.44
N GLY A 132 2.19 -4.67 -10.70
CA GLY A 132 3.20 -3.61 -10.83
C GLY A 132 3.84 -3.58 -12.22
N LEU A 133 4.32 -4.72 -12.70
CA LEU A 133 4.94 -4.86 -14.02
C LEU A 133 4.01 -4.51 -15.19
N TRP A 134 2.70 -4.69 -15.02
CA TRP A 134 1.69 -4.25 -15.99
C TRP A 134 1.69 -2.74 -16.22
N HIS A 135 2.07 -1.95 -15.21
CA HIS A 135 2.17 -0.50 -15.33
C HIS A 135 3.49 -0.02 -15.94
N GLY A 136 4.55 -0.83 -15.91
CA GLY A 136 5.82 -0.55 -16.55
C GLY A 136 6.98 -1.42 -16.08
N SER A 137 8.08 -1.40 -16.83
CA SER A 137 9.28 -2.21 -16.60
C SER A 137 10.31 -1.60 -15.63
N SER A 138 9.93 -0.57 -14.86
CA SER A 138 10.86 0.12 -13.97
C SER A 138 10.95 -0.54 -12.58
N TRP A 139 12.08 -0.34 -11.90
CA TRP A 139 12.28 -0.77 -10.51
C TRP A 139 11.20 -0.23 -9.55
N LEU A 140 10.70 0.98 -9.80
CA LEU A 140 9.73 1.62 -8.94
C LEU A 140 8.37 0.93 -8.97
N PHE A 141 7.92 0.46 -10.14
CA PHE A 141 6.68 -0.28 -10.27
C PHE A 141 6.75 -1.66 -9.60
N LEU A 142 7.91 -2.30 -9.68
CA LEU A 142 8.14 -3.57 -9.00
C LEU A 142 8.17 -3.41 -7.48
N ILE A 143 8.86 -2.38 -6.96
CA ILE A 143 8.86 -2.05 -5.52
C ILE A 143 7.44 -1.73 -5.05
N TRP A 144 6.67 -0.96 -5.84
CA TRP A 144 5.28 -0.66 -5.54
C TRP A 144 4.41 -1.93 -5.44
N GLY A 145 4.54 -2.85 -6.40
CA GLY A 145 3.83 -4.14 -6.38
C GLY A 145 4.24 -4.98 -5.17
N GLY A 146 5.54 -5.06 -4.90
CA GLY A 146 6.10 -5.81 -3.76
C GLY A 146 5.61 -5.28 -2.41
N LEU A 147 5.67 -3.96 -2.19
CA LEU A 147 5.20 -3.34 -0.95
C LEU A 147 3.71 -3.61 -0.72
N ASN A 148 2.86 -3.48 -1.75
CA ASN A 148 1.44 -3.76 -1.60
C ASN A 148 1.14 -5.26 -1.37
N GLY A 149 1.89 -6.16 -2.00
CA GLY A 149 1.82 -7.60 -1.72
C GLY A 149 2.19 -7.91 -0.26
N ILE A 150 3.27 -7.33 0.24
CA ILE A 150 3.68 -7.45 1.65
C ILE A 150 2.59 -6.87 2.56
N GLY A 151 2.02 -5.71 2.22
CA GLY A 151 0.93 -5.09 2.98
C GLY A 151 -0.33 -5.97 3.07
N LEU A 152 -0.63 -6.74 2.03
CA LEU A 152 -1.72 -7.73 2.05
C LEU A 152 -1.39 -8.93 2.95
N ILE A 153 -0.15 -9.43 2.89
CA ILE A 153 0.32 -10.54 3.74
C ILE A 153 0.32 -10.14 5.21
N ILE A 154 0.87 -8.97 5.55
CA ILE A 154 0.85 -8.42 6.90
C ILE A 154 -0.59 -8.31 7.39
N HIS A 155 -1.49 -7.75 6.58
CA HIS A 155 -2.89 -7.65 6.96
C HIS A 155 -3.55 -9.03 7.19
N LYS A 156 -3.24 -10.02 6.35
CA LYS A 156 -3.73 -11.40 6.49
C LYS A 156 -3.26 -12.06 7.80
N PHE A 157 -2.02 -11.82 8.23
CA PHE A 157 -1.53 -12.29 9.53
C PHE A 157 -2.11 -11.49 10.69
N TRP A 158 -2.18 -10.17 10.55
CA TRP A 158 -2.77 -9.27 11.55
C TRP A 158 -4.24 -9.61 11.83
N GLN A 159 -5.01 -9.98 10.81
CA GLN A 159 -6.40 -10.46 10.95
C GLN A 159 -6.56 -11.68 11.87
N LYS A 160 -5.50 -12.47 12.10
CA LYS A 160 -5.53 -13.62 13.02
C LYS A 160 -5.21 -13.24 14.47
N ILE A 161 -4.48 -12.14 14.68
CA ILE A 161 -3.96 -11.73 15.99
C ILE A 161 -4.71 -10.50 16.53
N SER A 162 -5.32 -9.70 15.66
CA SER A 162 -5.84 -8.39 16.01
C SER A 162 -7.00 -8.46 17.01
N PRO A 163 -6.87 -7.82 18.18
CA PRO A 163 -7.95 -7.73 19.16
C PRO A 163 -9.07 -6.76 18.73
N PHE A 164 -8.84 -5.98 17.67
CA PHE A 164 -9.76 -4.94 17.20
C PHE A 164 -10.59 -5.38 15.98
N LYS A 165 -10.51 -6.66 15.59
CA LYS A 165 -11.17 -7.18 14.38
C LYS A 165 -12.67 -6.96 14.38
N ASP A 166 -13.31 -7.22 15.52
CA ASP A 166 -14.76 -7.12 15.70
C ASP A 166 -15.18 -5.79 16.35
N ASN A 167 -14.21 -4.90 16.62
CA ASN A 167 -14.50 -3.63 17.29
C ASN A 167 -15.07 -2.61 16.29
N THR A 168 -16.30 -2.19 16.54
CA THR A 168 -17.04 -1.27 15.67
C THR A 168 -16.87 0.21 16.05
N SER A 169 -16.07 0.51 17.08
CA SER A 169 -15.89 1.86 17.61
C SER A 169 -15.34 2.83 16.55
N ILE A 170 -15.95 4.02 16.48
CA ILE A 170 -15.59 5.06 15.50
C ILE A 170 -14.10 5.45 15.59
N PRO A 171 -13.50 5.66 16.78
CA PRO A 171 -12.08 6.02 16.87
C PRO A 171 -11.15 4.97 16.26
N ILE A 172 -11.45 3.69 16.48
CA ILE A 172 -10.64 2.58 15.93
C ILE A 172 -10.78 2.52 14.41
N LYS A 173 -11.99 2.71 13.87
CA LYS A 173 -12.19 2.79 12.41
C LYS A 173 -11.42 3.94 11.79
N ILE A 174 -11.42 5.11 12.42
CA ILE A 174 -10.64 6.27 11.95
C ILE A 174 -9.15 5.94 12.00
N MET A 175 -8.65 5.36 13.10
CA MET A 175 -7.25 4.97 13.22
C MET A 175 -6.83 3.98 12.13
N LEU A 176 -7.62 2.92 11.90
CA LEU A 176 -7.37 1.93 10.86
C LEU A 176 -7.42 2.53 9.44
N MET A 177 -8.34 3.46 9.21
CA MET A 177 -8.42 4.23 7.96
C MET A 177 -7.16 5.07 7.76
N LEU A 178 -6.68 5.77 8.79
CA LEU A 178 -5.47 6.60 8.72
C LEU A 178 -4.20 5.75 8.51
N ILE A 179 -4.09 4.60 9.16
CA ILE A 179 -2.98 3.66 8.96
C ILE A 179 -2.97 3.17 7.51
N THR A 180 -4.13 2.73 7.02
CA THR A 180 -4.28 2.24 5.64
C THR A 180 -3.98 3.36 4.64
N LEU A 181 -4.50 4.57 4.87
CA LEU A 181 -4.28 5.73 4.03
C LEU A 181 -2.79 6.11 3.99
N THR A 182 -2.12 6.11 5.13
CA THR A 182 -0.68 6.39 5.23
C THR A 182 0.13 5.37 4.45
N PHE A 183 -0.16 4.08 4.63
CA PHE A 183 0.51 3.00 3.90
C PHE A 183 0.31 3.11 2.38
N ILE A 184 -0.94 3.31 1.93
CA ILE A 184 -1.24 3.46 0.50
C ILE A 184 -0.61 4.73 -0.08
N SER A 185 -0.57 5.83 0.68
CA SER A 185 0.07 7.07 0.25
C SER A 185 1.58 6.90 0.12
N PHE A 186 2.20 6.21 1.07
CA PHE A 186 3.63 5.88 1.05
C PHE A 186 3.98 5.02 -0.15
N THR A 187 3.26 3.91 -0.38
CA THR A 187 3.54 3.05 -1.55
C THR A 187 3.35 3.81 -2.86
N ARG A 188 2.37 4.71 -2.96
CA ARG A 188 2.11 5.52 -4.15
C ARG A 188 3.26 6.47 -4.52
N ILE A 189 4.17 6.80 -3.61
CA ILE A 189 5.38 7.59 -3.91
C ILE A 189 6.17 6.87 -5.01
N TYR A 190 6.39 5.56 -4.87
CA TYR A 190 7.09 4.75 -5.87
C TYR A 190 6.33 4.70 -7.20
N PHE A 191 5.01 4.52 -7.16
CA PHE A 191 4.20 4.45 -8.37
C PHE A 191 4.23 5.73 -9.22
N ARG A 192 4.31 6.89 -8.56
CA ARG A 192 4.20 8.19 -9.23
C ARG A 192 5.55 8.81 -9.60
N SER A 193 6.60 8.43 -8.88
CA SER A 193 7.94 9.01 -9.07
C SER A 193 8.56 8.50 -10.36
N PRO A 194 9.23 9.35 -11.14
CA PRO A 194 9.89 8.93 -12.37
C PRO A 194 11.24 8.24 -12.10
N THR A 195 11.92 8.56 -11.00
CA THR A 195 13.24 8.04 -10.64
C THR A 195 13.36 7.77 -9.15
N MET A 196 14.33 6.92 -8.78
CA MET A 196 14.60 6.60 -7.39
C MET A 196 15.20 7.79 -6.61
N ASP A 197 15.90 8.69 -7.29
CA ASP A 197 16.50 9.87 -6.65
C ASP A 197 15.44 10.80 -6.06
N ILE A 198 14.33 10.99 -6.77
CA ILE A 198 13.20 11.79 -6.27
C ILE A 198 12.54 11.10 -5.08
N VAL A 199 12.45 9.76 -5.08
CA VAL A 199 11.93 9.02 -3.94
C VAL A 199 12.81 9.25 -2.70
N ASN A 200 14.13 9.18 -2.86
CA ASN A 200 15.09 9.46 -1.79
C ASN A 200 15.00 10.90 -1.30
N GLU A 201 14.90 11.88 -2.21
CA GLU A 201 14.73 13.29 -1.86
C GLU A 201 13.44 13.53 -1.06
N ILE A 202 12.33 12.88 -1.43
CA ILE A 202 11.08 12.92 -0.67
C ILE A 202 11.30 12.36 0.74
N TYR A 203 12.03 11.26 0.89
CA TYR A 203 12.34 10.70 2.20
C TYR A 203 13.25 11.58 3.03
N ASP A 204 14.29 12.18 2.44
CA ASP A 204 15.17 13.12 3.12
C ASP A 204 14.40 14.36 3.58
N ARG A 205 13.47 14.87 2.76
CA ARG A 205 12.59 15.98 3.15
C ARG A 205 11.67 15.60 4.32
N ILE A 206 11.12 14.39 4.32
CA ILE A 206 10.26 13.91 5.42
C ILE A 206 11.08 13.69 6.70
N GLY A 207 12.23 13.04 6.60
CA GLY A 207 13.08 12.71 7.75
C GLY A 207 13.74 13.95 8.36
N ASN A 208 14.39 14.77 7.54
CA ASN A 208 15.26 15.84 8.01
C ASN A 208 14.53 17.17 8.16
N HIS A 209 13.55 17.48 7.31
CA HIS A 209 12.88 18.78 7.35
C HIS A 209 11.52 18.74 8.03
N PHE A 210 10.70 17.70 7.81
CA PHE A 210 9.38 17.64 8.43
C PHE A 210 9.45 17.27 9.92
N PHE A 211 10.23 16.26 10.30
CA PHE A 211 10.30 15.80 11.69
C PHE A 211 11.05 16.81 12.59
N ALA A 212 12.16 17.37 12.12
CA ALA A 212 12.93 18.36 12.88
C ALA A 212 12.17 19.67 13.06
N LEU A 213 11.51 20.21 12.03
CA LEU A 213 10.69 21.42 12.16
C LEU A 213 9.44 21.17 13.00
N PHE A 214 8.81 19.99 12.90
CA PHE A 214 7.65 19.67 13.72
C PHE A 214 8.02 19.55 15.19
N ILE A 215 9.09 18.82 15.52
CA ILE A 215 9.61 18.72 16.89
C ILE A 215 10.06 20.09 17.39
N TRP A 216 10.83 20.84 16.62
CA TRP A 216 11.27 22.18 16.98
C TRP A 216 10.10 23.14 17.22
N ARG A 217 9.07 23.09 16.38
CA ARG A 217 7.90 23.95 16.51
C ARG A 217 6.97 23.51 17.64
N TYR A 218 6.87 22.21 17.91
CA TYR A 218 6.14 21.66 19.06
C TYR A 218 6.84 21.97 20.39
N ILE A 219 8.17 21.80 20.46
CA ILE A 219 8.98 22.20 21.62
C ILE A 219 8.89 23.71 21.84
N ASN A 220 9.05 24.53 20.80
CA ASN A 220 8.88 25.99 20.94
C ASN A 220 7.46 26.37 21.36
N TRP A 221 6.43 25.69 20.86
CA TRP A 221 5.06 25.96 21.29
C TRP A 221 4.83 25.59 22.75
N ILE A 222 5.42 24.49 23.24
CA ILE A 222 5.40 24.17 24.68
C ILE A 222 6.18 25.21 25.48
N LEU A 223 7.41 25.54 25.08
CA LEU A 223 8.27 26.47 25.82
C LEU A 223 7.70 27.90 25.86
N VAL A 224 7.22 28.40 24.73
CA VAL A 224 6.65 29.76 24.60
C VAL A 224 5.20 29.81 25.08
N GLY A 225 4.39 28.77 24.82
CA GLY A 225 3.01 28.68 25.29
C GLY A 225 2.91 28.54 26.81
N SER A 226 3.85 27.83 27.45
CA SER A 226 3.94 27.76 28.91
C SER A 226 4.38 29.10 29.53
N PHE A 227 5.28 29.84 28.85
CA PHE A 227 5.72 31.16 29.30
C PHE A 227 4.62 32.22 29.15
N GLY A 228 3.85 32.18 28.05
CA GLY A 228 2.73 33.10 27.82
C GLY A 228 1.58 32.92 28.82
N CYS A 229 1.26 31.68 29.21
CA CYS A 229 0.29 31.42 30.28
C CYS A 229 0.80 31.83 31.67
N PHE A 230 2.11 31.82 31.92
CA PHE A 230 2.68 32.24 33.20
C PHE A 230 2.73 33.77 33.33
N VAL A 231 3.07 34.49 32.25
CA VAL A 231 3.11 35.97 32.26
C VAL A 231 1.70 36.58 32.28
N GLY A 232 0.73 36.00 31.57
CA GLY A 232 -0.66 36.48 31.59
C GLY A 232 -1.42 36.25 32.91
N LEU A 233 -0.85 35.47 33.84
CA LEU A 233 -1.42 35.24 35.18
C LEU A 233 -0.89 36.24 36.23
N PHE A 234 0.13 37.02 35.89
CA PHE A 234 0.77 38.02 36.76
C PHE A 234 0.57 39.46 36.30
N ASP A 235 -0.18 39.71 35.22
CA ASP A 235 -0.55 41.09 34.85
C ASP A 235 -1.60 41.61 35.84
N PRO A 236 -1.28 42.65 36.65
CA PRO A 236 -2.27 43.26 37.52
C PRO A 236 -3.29 43.99 36.64
N LEU A 237 -4.58 43.73 36.88
CA LEU A 237 -5.72 44.35 36.20
C LEU A 237 -5.52 45.88 36.00
N ASP A 238 -5.33 46.31 34.74
CA ASP A 238 -5.32 47.73 34.37
C ASP A 238 -6.75 48.30 34.60
N PRO A 239 -6.96 49.33 35.46
CA PRO A 239 -8.28 49.83 35.80
C PRO A 239 -8.96 50.67 34.70
N ARG A 240 -8.42 50.75 33.49
CA ARG A 240 -8.88 51.68 32.44
C ARG A 240 -9.92 51.15 31.45
N ASN A 241 -10.66 50.11 31.81
CA ASN A 241 -11.82 49.67 31.04
C ASN A 241 -13.10 49.71 31.89
N TYR A 242 -13.68 50.91 32.00
CA TYR A 242 -15.12 51.12 32.09
C TYR A 242 -15.57 51.88 30.84
#